data_AF-A0A1F9J3V0-F1
#
_entry.id   AF-A0A1F9J3V0-F1
#
_cell.length_a   1.000
_cell.length_b   1.000
_cell.length_c   1.000
_cell.angle_alpha   90.00
_cell.angle_beta   90.00
_cell.angle_gamma   90.00
#
_symmetry.space_group_name_H-M   'P 1'
#
loop_
_entity.id
_entity.type
_entity.pdbx_description
1 polymer ?
#
loop_
_entity_poly.entity_id
_entity_poly.type
_entity_poly.pdbx_seq_one_letter_code
_entity_poly.pdbx_strand_id
1 'polypeptide(L)'
;MSRILAIRGPEGDREVDYSALSLKELRKRIKSYEKKYGSFARFFKSYDCESGSPEEYVTLVDWECLLNEIKGRKGASLSLVKGGKRRPR
;
A
#
# COMPACT_ATOMS: atom_id res chain seq x y z
N MET A 1 -1.45 1.61 10.58
CA MET A 1 -0.13 1.59 9.93
C MET A 1 0.28 3.01 9.63
N SER A 2 1.52 3.37 9.99
CA SER A 2 2.12 4.66 9.62
C SER A 2 2.14 4.79 8.09
N ARG A 3 1.89 6.00 7.58
CA ARG A 3 1.83 6.29 6.13
C ARG A 3 3.21 6.40 5.48
N ILE A 4 4.25 6.30 6.31
CA ILE A 4 5.65 6.45 5.97
C ILE A 4 6.34 5.16 6.38
N LEU A 5 7.05 4.53 5.46
CA LEU A 5 7.82 3.32 5.71
C LEU A 5 9.28 3.57 5.35
N ALA A 6 10.16 3.40 6.34
CA ALA A 6 11.60 3.42 6.12
C ALA A 6 12.04 2.04 5.64
N ILE A 7 12.40 1.93 4.37
CA ILE A 7 12.96 0.73 3.76
C ILE A 7 14.48 0.83 3.83
N ARG A 8 15.11 0.00 4.67
CA ARG A 8 16.57 -0.11 4.70
C ARG A 8 17.02 -1.09 3.63
N GLY A 9 17.46 -0.58 2.48
CA GLY A 9 17.99 -1.37 1.37
C GLY A 9 19.52 -1.34 1.30
N PRO A 10 20.13 -2.13 0.40
CA PRO A 10 21.58 -2.10 0.16
C PRO A 10 22.08 -0.76 -0.39
N GLU A 11 21.18 0.08 -0.92
CA GLU A 11 21.45 1.45 -1.39
C GLU A 11 21.20 2.54 -0.32
N GLY A 12 20.86 2.16 0.93
CA GLY A 12 20.57 3.08 2.04
C GLY A 12 19.11 3.07 2.51
N ASP A 13 18.84 3.84 3.56
CA ASP A 13 17.51 4.04 4.12
C ASP A 13 16.67 4.91 3.17
N ARG A 14 15.66 4.32 2.53
CA ARG A 14 14.66 5.03 1.70
C ARG A 14 13.37 5.20 2.49
N GLU A 15 13.05 6.44 2.83
CA GLU A 15 11.75 6.78 3.38
C GLU A 15 10.71 6.90 2.26
N VAL A 16 9.67 6.06 2.29
CA VAL A 16 8.58 6.10 1.34
C VAL A 16 7.34 6.65 2.03
N ASP A 17 6.94 7.88 1.67
CA ASP A 17 5.64 8.42 2.05
C ASP A 17 4.58 8.02 1.01
N TYR A 18 3.72 7.07 1.37
CA TYR A 18 2.66 6.60 0.47
C TYR A 18 1.54 7.63 0.33
N SER A 19 1.45 8.61 1.23
CA SER A 19 0.42 9.65 1.19
C SER A 19 0.67 10.70 0.10
N ALA A 20 1.94 11.05 -0.15
CA ALA A 20 2.36 11.90 -1.25
C ALA A 20 2.21 11.25 -2.64
N LEU A 21 2.14 9.91 -2.72
CA LEU A 21 1.99 9.23 -4.00
C LEU A 21 0.61 9.48 -4.62
N SER A 22 0.60 9.73 -5.94
CA SER A 22 -0.66 9.83 -6.68
C SER A 22 -1.33 8.46 -6.80
N LEU A 23 -2.66 8.44 -6.97
CA LEU A 23 -3.41 7.19 -7.17
C LEU A 23 -2.93 6.41 -8.42
N LYS A 24 -2.44 7.12 -9.44
CA LYS A 24 -1.85 6.51 -10.64
C LYS A 24 -0.53 5.80 -10.31
N GLU A 25 0.31 6.42 -9.49
CA GLU A 25 1.58 5.83 -9.03
C GLU A 25 1.35 4.60 -8.14
N LEU A 26 0.42 4.69 -7.19
CA LEU A 26 0.05 3.56 -6.32
C LEU A 26 -0.39 2.35 -7.17
N ARG A 27 -1.29 2.56 -8.14
CA ARG A 27 -1.75 1.51 -9.05
C ARG A 27 -0.63 0.97 -9.94
N LYS A 28 0.28 1.83 -10.41
CA LYS A 28 1.41 1.41 -11.24
C LYS A 28 2.33 0.48 -10.46
N ARG A 29 2.68 0.82 -9.21
CA ARG A 29 3.52 -0.02 -8.34
C ARG A 29 2.86 -1.37 -8.03
N ILE A 30 1.58 -1.37 -7.64
CA ILE A 30 0.82 -2.61 -7.42
C ILE A 30 0.86 -3.50 -8.66
N LYS A 31 0.59 -2.94 -9.86
CA LYS A 31 0.60 -3.70 -11.10
C LYS A 31 1.99 -4.24 -11.44
N SER A 32 3.05 -3.53 -11.09
CA SER A 32 4.43 -4.01 -11.23
C SER A 32 4.70 -5.21 -10.33
N TYR A 33 4.23 -5.19 -9.09
CA TYR A 33 4.32 -6.36 -8.21
C TYR A 33 3.46 -7.52 -8.70
N GLU A 34 2.25 -7.23 -9.18
CA GLU A 34 1.36 -8.26 -9.73
C GLU A 34 1.99 -8.99 -10.92
N LYS A 35 2.70 -8.25 -11.77
CA LYS A 35 3.41 -8.82 -12.92
C LYS A 35 4.59 -9.71 -12.51
N LYS A 36 5.28 -9.37 -11.42
CA LYS A 36 6.46 -10.12 -10.95
C LYS A 36 6.08 -11.36 -10.13
N TYR A 37 5.11 -11.23 -9.24
CA TYR A 37 4.83 -12.21 -8.18
C TYR A 37 3.43 -12.84 -8.27
N GLY A 38 2.60 -12.40 -9.22
CA GLY A 38 1.20 -12.86 -9.33
C GLY A 38 0.27 -12.07 -8.42
N SER A 39 -0.71 -12.69 -7.77
CA SER A 39 -1.60 -11.95 -6.86
C SER A 39 -0.94 -11.76 -5.49
N PHE A 40 -1.26 -10.66 -4.81
CA PHE A 40 -0.81 -10.42 -3.43
C PHE A 40 -1.13 -11.60 -2.51
N ALA A 41 -2.33 -12.17 -2.60
CA ALA A 41 -2.73 -13.33 -1.79
C ALA A 41 -1.89 -14.58 -2.07
N ARG A 42 -1.47 -14.80 -3.32
CA ARG A 42 -0.61 -15.93 -3.68
C ARG A 42 0.81 -15.69 -3.17
N PHE A 43 1.34 -14.48 -3.35
CA PHE A 43 2.65 -14.11 -2.84
C PHE A 43 2.71 -14.20 -1.31
N PHE A 44 1.72 -13.66 -0.61
CA PHE A 44 1.60 -13.74 0.86
C PHE A 44 1.51 -15.19 1.36
N LYS A 45 0.78 -16.07 0.65
CA LYS A 45 0.67 -17.48 1.03
C LYS A 45 1.96 -18.27 0.76
N SER A 46 2.72 -17.86 -0.25
CA SER A 46 4.00 -18.49 -0.60
C SER A 46 5.17 -17.94 0.21
N TYR A 47 5.02 -16.79 0.85
CA TYR A 47 6.04 -16.20 1.70
C TYR A 47 6.17 -17.01 2.99
N ASP A 48 7.36 -17.54 3.22
CA ASP A 48 7.72 -18.27 4.43
C ASP A 48 8.64 -17.40 5.29
N CYS A 49 8.33 -17.24 6.58
CA CYS A 49 9.09 -16.32 7.45
C CYS A 49 10.48 -16.87 7.83
N GLU A 50 10.69 -18.18 7.75
CA GLU A 50 11.98 -18.82 8.08
C GLU A 50 12.89 -18.93 6.85
N SER A 51 12.31 -19.08 5.67
CA SER A 51 13.03 -19.30 4.41
C SER A 51 13.02 -18.11 3.45
N GLY A 52 12.18 -17.11 3.72
CA GLY A 52 11.99 -15.94 2.87
C GLY A 52 13.15 -14.96 2.95
N SER A 53 13.50 -14.38 1.81
CA SER A 53 14.57 -13.37 1.75
C SER A 53 14.08 -12.05 2.38
N PRO A 54 14.97 -11.26 2.99
CA PRO A 54 14.60 -9.94 3.53
C PRO A 54 14.02 -9.01 2.45
N GLU A 55 14.40 -9.15 1.19
CA GLU A 55 13.79 -8.40 0.08
C GLU A 55 12.33 -8.80 -0.18
N GLU A 56 11.97 -10.08 0.03
CA GLU A 56 10.59 -10.55 -0.12
C GLU A 56 9.70 -10.01 0.99
N TYR A 57 10.23 -9.93 2.22
CA TYR A 57 9.56 -9.30 3.34
C TYR A 57 9.29 -7.81 3.07
N VAL A 58 10.32 -7.06 2.62
CA VAL A 58 10.16 -5.65 2.27
C VAL A 58 9.12 -5.47 1.16
N THR A 59 9.14 -6.34 0.16
CA THR A 59 8.15 -6.32 -0.93
C THR A 59 6.73 -6.56 -0.42
N LEU A 60 6.55 -7.51 0.49
CA LEU A 60 5.27 -7.83 1.12
C LEU A 60 4.71 -6.62 1.88
N VAL A 61 5.56 -6.01 2.72
CA VAL A 61 5.21 -4.84 3.53
C VAL A 61 4.90 -3.62 2.66
N ASP A 62 5.69 -3.35 1.63
CA ASP A 62 5.44 -2.24 0.67
C ASP A 62 4.09 -2.44 -0.04
N TRP A 63 3.85 -3.66 -0.54
CA TRP A 63 2.62 -3.98 -1.26
C TRP A 63 1.37 -3.88 -0.36
N GLU A 64 1.46 -4.32 0.88
CA GLU A 64 0.39 -4.13 1.87
C GLU A 64 0.10 -2.65 2.12
N CYS A 65 1.14 -1.81 2.26
CA CYS A 65 0.98 -0.36 2.43
C CYS A 65 0.28 0.28 1.22
N LEU A 66 0.67 -0.09 0.00
CA LEU A 66 0.03 0.39 -1.24
C LEU A 66 -1.47 0.02 -1.29
N LEU A 67 -1.82 -1.21 -0.94
CA LEU A 67 -3.21 -1.68 -0.92
C LEU A 67 -4.03 -0.95 0.14
N ASN A 68 -3.47 -0.79 1.34
CA ASN A 68 -4.12 -0.10 2.44
C ASN A 68 -4.36 1.38 2.12
N GLU A 69 -3.40 2.05 1.49
CA GLU A 69 -3.53 3.46 1.10
C GLU A 69 -4.62 3.65 0.02
N ILE A 70 -4.69 2.76 -0.99
CA ILE A 70 -5.79 2.79 -1.97
C ILE A 70 -7.14 2.54 -1.30
N LYS A 71 -7.21 1.58 -0.36
CA LYS A 71 -8.44 1.28 0.38
C LYS A 71 -8.87 2.46 1.25
N GLY A 72 -7.93 3.10 1.94
CA GLY A 72 -8.15 4.31 2.75
C GLY A 72 -8.69 5.46 1.91
N ARG A 73 -8.12 5.70 0.73
CA ARG A 73 -8.61 6.74 -0.21
C ARG A 73 -10.00 6.42 -0.78
N LYS A 74 -10.28 5.16 -1.10
CA LYS A 74 -11.63 4.72 -1.52
C LYS A 74 -12.66 4.90 -0.40
N GLY A 75 -12.31 4.57 0.84
CA GLY A 75 -13.15 4.79 2.01
C GLY A 75 -13.40 6.27 2.31
N ALA A 76 -12.38 7.12 2.16
CA ALA A 76 -12.51 8.57 2.32
C ALA A 76 -13.42 9.21 1.26
N SER A 77 -13.35 8.76 0.01
CA SER A 77 -14.25 9.20 -1.07
C SER A 77 -15.73 8.90 -0.76
N LEU A 78 -16.01 7.74 -0.15
CA LEU A 78 -17.36 7.37 0.28
C LEU A 78 -17.82 8.10 1.56
N SER A 79 -16.89 8.66 2.34
CA SER A 79 -17.18 9.37 3.59
C SER A 79 -17.61 10.83 3.35
N LEU A 80 -17.14 11.45 2.27
CA LEU A 80 -17.41 12.86 1.94
C LEU A 80 -18.82 13.11 1.36
N VAL A 81 -19.57 12.07 1.01
CA VAL A 81 -20.92 12.19 0.40
C VAL A 81 -22.05 12.26 1.45
N LYS A 82 -21.77 12.19 2.76
CA LYS A 82 -22.80 12.21 3.82
C LYS A 82 -22.83 13.50 4.66
N GLY A 83 -22.60 14.65 4.01
CA GLY A 83 -22.77 15.99 4.60
C GLY A 83 -24.06 16.67 4.11
N GLY A 84 -25.20 15.98 4.18
CA GLY A 84 -26.50 16.56 3.81
C GLY A 84 -26.88 17.71 4.74
N LYS A 85 -26.92 18.93 4.19
CA LYS A 85 -27.49 20.16 4.79
C LYS A 85 -28.74 19.86 5.64
N ARG A 86 -28.63 19.91 6.97
CA ARG A 86 -29.80 20.14 7.82
C ARG A 86 -30.12 21.63 7.77
N ARG A 87 -31.23 21.99 7.13
CA ARG A 87 -31.82 23.34 7.21
C ARG A 87 -32.30 23.58 8.66
N PRO A 88 -32.04 24.76 9.25
CA PRO A 88 -32.61 25.11 10.54
C PRO A 88 -34.12 25.35 10.40
N ARG A 89 -34.89 24.92 11.42
CA ARG A 89 -36.24 25.40 11.68
C ARG A 89 -36.18 26.43 12.79
#